data_AF-A0A9Q0RZM0-F1
#
_entry.id   AF-A0A9Q0RZM0-F1
#
_cell.length_a   1.000
_cell.length_b   1.000
_cell.length_c   1.000
_cell.angle_alpha   90.00
_cell.angle_beta   90.00
_cell.angle_gamma   90.00
#
_symmetry.space_group_name_H-M   'P 1'
#
loop_
_entity.id
_entity.type
_entity.pdbx_description
1 polymer ?
#
loop_
_entity_poly.entity_id
_entity_poly.type
_entity_poly.pdbx_seq_one_letter_code
_entity_poly.pdbx_strand_id
1 'polypeptide(L)'
;MESIFDRLHDNIESTLYYVPESVSPFSTIVMLIGYLYIVLKQGPKFMQNRKAYDLKSVILVYNFLQIVANISLVLTGGFLIWYSQDTYVCLTRNPLYLKMTVLFYTLKCCDLIETFIFVLRKKANQVSMLHVYHHLMVIIGTYIELVFSPSGHNMLPGLMNALVHAIMYSYYFISAYDPELMKLEMFKRWKKMVTQIQLLQFFIAMAHYIWPLVLGHCNMPPVFSLFCISQDIMMIYLFGRFYMKTYVNNDKTK
;
A
#
# COMPACT_ATOMS: atom_id res chain seq x y z
N MET A 1 -6.22 -6.30 38.03
CA MET A 1 -5.74 -5.26 37.10
C MET A 1 -5.14 -5.99 35.93
N GLU A 2 -5.92 -6.19 34.87
CA GLU A 2 -5.51 -6.96 33.69
C GLU A 2 -4.26 -6.31 33.07
N SER A 3 -3.20 -7.07 32.86
CA SER A 3 -1.98 -6.51 32.29
C SER A 3 -2.23 -6.06 30.85
N ILE A 4 -1.41 -5.15 30.33
CA ILE A 4 -1.46 -4.76 28.91
C ILE A 4 -1.27 -6.01 28.02
N PHE A 5 -0.49 -6.98 28.49
CA PHE A 5 -0.24 -8.24 27.79
C PHE A 5 -1.48 -9.14 27.75
N ASP A 6 -2.23 -9.26 28.84
CA ASP A 6 -3.45 -10.07 28.88
C ASP A 6 -4.52 -9.49 27.94
N ARG A 7 -4.69 -8.16 27.97
CA ARG A 7 -5.58 -7.46 27.03
C ARG A 7 -5.11 -7.57 25.59
N LEU A 8 -3.80 -7.58 25.33
CA LEU A 8 -3.29 -7.83 23.97
C LEU A 8 -3.59 -9.28 23.53
N HIS A 9 -3.44 -10.25 24.43
CA HIS A 9 -3.65 -11.66 24.13
C HIS A 9 -5.11 -11.98 23.77
N ASP A 10 -6.06 -11.56 24.60
CA ASP A 10 -7.50 -11.80 24.37
C ASP A 10 -8.00 -11.08 23.10
N ASN A 11 -7.42 -9.91 22.81
CA ASN A 11 -7.71 -9.15 21.59
C ASN A 11 -7.18 -9.85 20.33
N ILE A 12 -6.03 -10.52 20.43
CA ILE A 12 -5.44 -11.27 19.33
C ILE A 12 -6.29 -12.51 19.05
N GLU A 13 -6.67 -13.28 20.06
CA GLU A 13 -7.48 -14.50 19.88
C GLU A 13 -8.85 -14.20 19.27
N SER A 14 -9.54 -13.17 19.78
CA SER A 14 -10.86 -12.77 19.26
C SER A 14 -10.81 -12.23 17.82
N THR A 15 -9.71 -11.58 17.44
CA THR A 15 -9.52 -11.05 16.08
C THR A 15 -9.15 -12.17 15.10
N LEU A 16 -8.26 -13.08 15.48
CA LEU A 16 -7.84 -14.21 14.64
C LEU A 16 -8.99 -15.16 14.29
N TYR A 17 -10.03 -15.26 15.12
CA TYR A 17 -11.22 -16.07 14.82
C TYR A 17 -11.95 -15.65 13.53
N TYR A 18 -11.93 -14.36 13.18
CA TYR A 18 -12.62 -13.81 12.00
C TYR A 18 -11.70 -13.62 10.79
N VAL A 19 -10.40 -13.86 10.96
CA VAL A 19 -9.39 -13.76 9.91
C VAL A 19 -9.26 -15.12 9.22
N PRO A 20 -9.25 -15.18 7.87
CA PRO A 20 -9.00 -16.45 7.19
C PRO A 20 -7.68 -17.07 7.64
N GLU A 21 -7.63 -18.39 7.86
CA GLU A 21 -6.39 -19.09 8.28
C GLU A 21 -5.19 -18.84 7.35
N SER A 22 -5.47 -18.52 6.07
CA SER A 22 -4.46 -18.15 5.09
C SER A 22 -3.72 -16.84 5.42
N VAL A 23 -4.30 -15.98 6.27
CA VAL A 23 -3.71 -14.73 6.75
C VAL A 23 -3.16 -14.97 8.15
N SER A 24 -1.91 -15.39 8.21
CA SER A 24 -1.19 -15.71 9.44
C SER A 24 0.22 -15.09 9.40
N PRO A 25 0.93 -14.98 10.54
CA PRO A 25 2.25 -14.35 10.53
C PRO A 25 3.23 -15.22 9.74
N PHE A 26 3.09 -16.55 9.86
CA PHE A 26 3.89 -17.50 9.12
C PHE A 26 3.64 -17.40 7.60
N SER A 27 2.38 -17.40 7.15
CA SER A 27 2.08 -17.30 5.72
C SER A 27 2.57 -15.97 5.12
N THR A 28 2.43 -14.87 5.87
CA THR A 28 2.92 -13.55 5.49
C THR A 28 4.44 -13.55 5.33
N ILE A 29 5.17 -14.07 6.32
CA ILE A 29 6.65 -14.14 6.27
C ILE A 29 7.12 -15.01 5.11
N VAL A 30 6.55 -16.20 4.94
CA VAL A 30 6.90 -17.12 3.84
C VAL A 30 6.64 -16.47 2.48
N MET A 31 5.49 -15.79 2.32
CA MET A 31 5.16 -15.07 1.10
C MET A 31 6.16 -13.95 0.81
N LEU A 32 6.52 -13.12 1.79
CA LEU A 32 7.45 -12.00 1.60
C LEU A 32 8.89 -12.46 1.31
N ILE A 33 9.36 -13.50 2.01
CA ILE A 33 10.68 -14.11 1.75
C ILE A 33 10.70 -14.72 0.34
N GLY A 34 9.65 -15.47 -0.02
CA GLY A 34 9.50 -16.06 -1.35
C GLY A 34 9.47 -14.98 -2.44
N TYR A 35 8.69 -13.93 -2.24
CA TYR A 35 8.65 -12.75 -3.11
C TYR A 35 10.05 -12.16 -3.31
N LEU A 36 10.78 -11.85 -2.24
CA LEU A 36 12.13 -11.27 -2.33
C LEU A 36 13.11 -12.19 -3.06
N TYR A 37 13.09 -13.48 -2.73
CA TYR A 37 13.94 -14.47 -3.40
C TYR A 37 13.65 -14.53 -4.90
N ILE A 38 12.37 -14.55 -5.28
CA ILE A 38 11.97 -14.61 -6.69
C ILE A 38 12.34 -13.31 -7.41
N VAL A 39 11.97 -12.13 -6.90
CA VAL A 39 12.16 -10.88 -7.65
C VAL A 39 13.60 -10.39 -7.68
N LEU A 40 14.39 -10.66 -6.64
CA LEU A 40 15.78 -10.19 -6.54
C LEU A 40 16.83 -11.20 -7.04
N LYS A 41 16.54 -12.51 -6.98
CA LYS A 41 17.51 -13.55 -7.37
C LYS A 41 17.01 -14.46 -8.48
N GLN A 42 15.97 -15.25 -8.21
CA GLN A 42 15.61 -16.37 -9.09
C GLN A 42 15.00 -15.90 -10.42
N GLY A 43 14.12 -14.91 -10.39
CA GLY A 43 13.47 -14.33 -11.57
C GLY A 43 14.47 -13.67 -12.53
N PRO A 44 15.35 -12.76 -12.07
CA PRO A 44 16.42 -12.21 -12.92
C PRO A 44 17.32 -13.29 -13.53
N LYS A 45 17.71 -14.32 -12.74
CA LYS A 45 18.49 -15.46 -13.23
C LYS A 45 17.74 -16.25 -14.30
N PHE A 46 16.47 -16.54 -14.08
CA PHE A 46 15.60 -17.22 -15.04
C PHE A 46 15.46 -16.44 -16.36
N MET A 47 15.40 -15.11 -16.28
CA MET A 47 15.25 -14.23 -17.43
C MET A 47 16.57 -13.91 -18.15
N GLN A 48 17.75 -14.20 -17.57
CA GLN A 48 19.05 -13.80 -18.12
C GLN A 48 19.19 -14.16 -19.61
N ASN A 49 18.92 -15.42 -19.95
CA ASN A 49 19.04 -15.97 -21.31
C ASN A 49 17.73 -15.98 -22.10
N ARG A 50 16.70 -15.30 -21.63
CA ARG A 50 15.39 -15.22 -22.30
C ARG A 50 15.14 -13.82 -22.86
N LYS A 51 14.33 -13.72 -23.92
CA LYS A 51 13.81 -12.42 -24.37
C LYS A 51 12.77 -11.91 -23.37
N ALA A 52 12.60 -10.59 -23.29
CA ALA A 52 11.54 -10.01 -22.47
C ALA A 52 10.18 -10.48 -22.98
N TYR A 53 9.28 -10.87 -22.07
CA TYR A 53 7.94 -11.27 -22.45
C TYR A 53 7.09 -10.07 -22.85
N ASP A 54 6.29 -10.24 -23.90
CA ASP A 54 5.20 -9.31 -24.19
C ASP A 54 3.97 -9.69 -23.36
N LEU A 55 3.71 -8.89 -22.33
CA LEU A 55 2.64 -9.10 -21.36
C LEU A 55 1.57 -7.99 -21.46
N LYS A 56 1.44 -7.32 -22.61
CA LYS A 56 0.52 -6.16 -22.76
C LYS A 56 -0.89 -6.47 -22.26
N SER A 57 -1.52 -7.55 -22.74
CA SER A 57 -2.88 -7.94 -22.35
C SER A 57 -2.99 -8.25 -20.85
N VAL A 58 -1.98 -8.94 -20.29
CA VAL A 58 -1.93 -9.27 -18.86
C VAL A 58 -1.88 -7.99 -18.02
N ILE A 59 -1.06 -7.02 -18.41
CA ILE A 59 -0.93 -5.73 -17.72
C ILE A 59 -2.23 -4.93 -17.77
N LEU A 60 -2.91 -4.92 -18.92
CA LEU A 60 -4.18 -4.23 -19.06
C LEU A 60 -5.25 -4.83 -18.15
N VAL A 61 -5.40 -6.15 -18.17
CA VAL A 61 -6.35 -6.85 -17.29
C VAL A 61 -6.00 -6.63 -15.82
N TYR A 62 -4.73 -6.80 -15.46
CA TYR A 62 -4.26 -6.58 -14.08
C TYR A 62 -4.55 -5.16 -13.58
N ASN A 63 -4.16 -4.13 -14.35
CA ASN A 63 -4.39 -2.74 -13.96
C ASN A 63 -5.89 -2.43 -13.88
N PHE A 64 -6.71 -2.96 -14.79
CA PHE A 64 -8.17 -2.78 -14.73
C PHE A 64 -8.76 -3.40 -13.46
N LEU A 65 -8.39 -4.64 -13.13
CA LEU A 65 -8.84 -5.30 -11.90
C LEU A 65 -8.39 -4.53 -10.66
N GLN A 66 -7.17 -4.01 -10.65
CA GLN A 66 -6.65 -3.17 -9.58
C GLN A 66 -7.45 -1.87 -9.42
N ILE A 67 -7.79 -1.19 -10.52
CA ILE A 67 -8.64 0.02 -10.48
C ILE A 67 -9.99 -0.31 -9.83
N VAL A 68 -10.67 -1.36 -10.31
CA VAL A 68 -11.98 -1.78 -9.79
C VAL A 68 -11.89 -2.13 -8.31
N ALA A 69 -10.93 -2.97 -7.93
CA ALA A 69 -10.77 -3.41 -6.54
C ALA A 69 -10.49 -2.25 -5.57
N ASN A 70 -9.61 -1.31 -5.95
CA ASN A 70 -9.30 -0.15 -5.13
C ASN A 70 -10.51 0.81 -5.02
N ILE A 71 -11.24 1.05 -6.12
CA ILE A 71 -12.47 1.86 -6.09
C ILE A 71 -13.54 1.21 -5.20
N SER A 72 -13.76 -0.10 -5.35
CA SER A 72 -14.72 -0.83 -4.51
C SER A 72 -14.37 -0.70 -3.02
N LEU A 73 -13.09 -0.82 -2.67
CA LEU A 73 -12.64 -0.66 -1.28
C LEU A 73 -12.92 0.75 -0.76
N VAL A 74 -12.62 1.78 -1.55
CA VAL A 74 -12.89 3.20 -1.22
C VAL A 74 -14.39 3.44 -1.00
N LEU A 75 -15.24 2.95 -1.90
CA LEU A 75 -16.68 3.14 -1.81
C LEU A 75 -17.29 2.42 -0.60
N THR A 76 -16.94 1.14 -0.41
CA THR A 76 -17.47 0.33 0.70
C THR A 76 -16.94 0.83 2.05
N GLY A 77 -15.66 1.13 2.16
CA GLY A 77 -15.06 1.65 3.39
C GLY A 77 -15.52 3.07 3.72
N GLY A 78 -15.63 3.93 2.70
CA GLY A 78 -16.17 5.29 2.87
C GLY A 78 -17.62 5.27 3.33
N PHE A 79 -18.45 4.41 2.74
CA PHE A 79 -19.83 4.22 3.20
C PHE A 79 -19.90 3.70 4.63
N LEU A 80 -19.05 2.72 5.00
CA LEU A 80 -19.01 2.17 6.37
C LEU A 80 -18.64 3.24 7.40
N ILE A 81 -17.63 4.06 7.11
CA ILE A 81 -17.22 5.15 7.98
C ILE A 81 -18.33 6.20 8.12
N TRP A 82 -18.97 6.58 7.01
CA TRP A 82 -20.08 7.54 7.03
C TRP A 82 -21.29 7.00 7.81
N TYR A 83 -21.65 5.73 7.60
CA TYR A 83 -22.80 5.09 8.24
C TYR A 83 -22.60 4.84 9.73
N SER A 84 -21.40 4.43 10.14
CA SER A 84 -21.08 4.16 11.55
C SER A 84 -21.02 5.42 12.42
N GLN A 85 -20.92 6.61 11.80
CA GLN A 85 -20.66 7.88 12.48
C GLN A 85 -19.41 7.83 13.37
N ASP A 86 -18.47 6.94 13.06
CA ASP A 86 -17.28 6.75 13.86
C ASP A 86 -16.38 7.98 13.83
N THR A 87 -15.79 8.27 14.99
CA THR A 87 -14.79 9.33 15.08
C THR A 87 -13.49 8.82 14.43
N TYR A 88 -13.06 9.47 13.36
CA TYR A 88 -11.78 9.23 12.66
C TYR A 88 -10.55 9.31 13.59
N VAL A 89 -10.75 9.85 14.78
CA VAL A 89 -9.76 10.13 15.81
C VAL A 89 -9.52 8.93 16.72
N CYS A 90 -10.53 8.08 16.93
CA CYS A 90 -10.51 7.07 17.97
C CYS A 90 -10.57 5.62 17.46
N LEU A 91 -10.03 4.72 18.27
CA LEU A 91 -10.11 3.28 18.05
C LEU A 91 -11.57 2.81 18.22
N THR A 92 -12.35 2.77 17.14
CA THR A 92 -13.60 1.99 17.12
C THR A 92 -13.34 0.62 16.50
N ARG A 93 -13.61 -0.44 17.26
CA ARG A 93 -13.58 -1.81 16.75
C ARG A 93 -14.96 -2.22 16.27
N ASN A 94 -15.01 -2.68 15.03
CA ASN A 94 -16.21 -3.22 14.40
C ASN A 94 -15.79 -4.43 13.54
N PRO A 95 -16.50 -5.57 13.60
CA PRO A 95 -16.20 -6.72 12.74
C PRO A 95 -16.19 -6.37 11.24
N LEU A 96 -16.91 -5.32 10.82
CA LEU A 96 -16.86 -4.80 9.46
C LEU A 96 -15.50 -4.14 9.13
N TYR A 97 -14.88 -3.41 10.06
CA TYR A 97 -13.53 -2.88 9.85
C TYR A 97 -12.50 -3.99 9.70
N LEU A 98 -12.62 -5.06 10.50
CA LEU A 98 -11.75 -6.22 10.36
C LEU A 98 -11.85 -6.84 8.96
N LYS A 99 -13.07 -7.07 8.47
CA LYS A 99 -13.28 -7.57 7.10
C LYS A 99 -12.66 -6.65 6.04
N MET A 100 -12.82 -5.34 6.20
CA MET A 100 -12.24 -4.36 5.29
C MET A 100 -10.70 -4.34 5.36
N THR A 101 -10.10 -4.48 6.54
CA THR A 101 -8.64 -4.58 6.71
C THR A 101 -8.11 -5.88 6.09
N VAL A 102 -8.82 -7.01 6.20
CA VAL A 102 -8.48 -8.26 5.48
C VAL A 102 -8.51 -8.02 3.97
N LEU A 103 -9.55 -7.39 3.44
CA LEU A 103 -9.65 -7.09 2.00
C LEU A 103 -8.51 -6.18 1.53
N PHE A 104 -8.19 -5.15 2.32
CA PHE A 104 -7.06 -4.26 2.03
C PHE A 104 -5.74 -5.03 2.04
N TYR A 105 -5.50 -5.87 3.07
CA TYR A 105 -4.32 -6.73 3.16
C TYR A 105 -4.17 -7.64 1.93
N THR A 106 -5.25 -8.32 1.53
CA THR A 106 -5.26 -9.17 0.33
C THR A 106 -4.94 -8.35 -0.92
N LEU A 107 -5.53 -7.17 -1.07
CA LEU A 107 -5.25 -6.28 -2.19
C LEU A 107 -3.79 -5.84 -2.24
N LYS A 108 -3.18 -5.51 -1.09
CA LYS A 108 -1.74 -5.19 -1.02
C LYS A 108 -0.85 -6.39 -1.36
N CYS A 109 -1.27 -7.61 -1.03
CA CYS A 109 -0.57 -8.82 -1.48
C CYS A 109 -0.65 -8.98 -3.01
N CYS A 110 -1.80 -8.67 -3.62
CA CYS A 110 -1.95 -8.67 -5.08
C CYS A 110 -1.03 -7.66 -5.76
N ASP A 111 -0.68 -6.54 -5.10
CA ASP A 111 0.26 -5.55 -5.64
C ASP A 111 1.65 -6.15 -5.92
N LEU A 112 2.04 -7.26 -5.24
CA LEU A 112 3.32 -7.96 -5.50
C LEU A 112 3.41 -8.53 -6.93
N ILE A 113 2.27 -8.76 -7.60
CA ILE A 113 2.20 -9.26 -8.98
C ILE A 113 2.91 -8.30 -9.94
N GLU A 114 2.83 -7.00 -9.67
CA GLU A 114 3.44 -5.96 -10.49
C GLU A 114 4.96 -6.14 -10.60
N THR A 115 5.64 -6.46 -9.49
CA THR A 115 7.08 -6.71 -9.50
C THR A 115 7.44 -7.96 -10.30
N PHE A 116 6.63 -9.03 -10.25
CA PHE A 116 6.84 -10.21 -11.10
C PHE A 116 6.73 -9.84 -12.59
N ILE A 117 5.75 -9.01 -12.96
CA ILE A 117 5.60 -8.50 -14.33
C ILE A 117 6.85 -7.69 -14.73
N PHE A 118 7.39 -6.83 -13.87
CA PHE A 118 8.61 -6.08 -14.17
C PHE A 118 9.81 -6.99 -14.46
N VAL A 119 9.99 -8.05 -13.67
CA VAL A 119 11.06 -9.03 -13.88
C VAL A 119 10.89 -9.76 -15.22
N LEU A 120 9.68 -10.27 -15.51
CA LEU A 120 9.38 -10.97 -16.76
C LEU A 120 9.52 -10.08 -18.01
N ARG A 121 9.34 -8.77 -17.87
CA ARG A 121 9.55 -7.78 -18.94
C ARG A 121 10.98 -7.22 -19.01
N LYS A 122 11.90 -7.73 -18.19
CA LYS A 122 13.28 -7.20 -18.03
C LYS A 122 13.32 -5.70 -17.73
N LYS A 123 12.37 -5.19 -16.94
CA LYS A 123 12.33 -3.79 -16.49
C LYS A 123 12.95 -3.63 -15.10
N ALA A 124 14.23 -4.01 -14.97
CA ALA A 124 14.95 -3.98 -13.70
C ALA A 124 15.02 -2.58 -13.06
N ASN A 125 14.96 -1.52 -13.87
CA ASN A 125 14.88 -0.15 -13.38
C ASN A 125 13.60 0.18 -12.61
N GLN A 126 12.52 -0.61 -12.80
CA GLN A 126 11.27 -0.47 -12.05
C GLN A 126 11.30 -1.24 -10.73
N VAL A 127 12.12 -2.31 -10.62
CA VAL A 127 12.37 -3.05 -9.37
C VAL A 127 13.37 -2.27 -8.50
N SER A 128 12.98 -1.06 -8.11
CA SER A 128 13.80 -0.16 -7.31
C SER A 128 13.72 -0.49 -5.81
N MET A 129 14.70 -0.02 -5.03
CA MET A 129 14.65 -0.13 -3.57
C MET A 129 13.38 0.50 -3.00
N LEU A 130 12.96 1.67 -3.52
CA LEU A 130 11.71 2.34 -3.13
C LEU A 130 10.49 1.43 -3.34
N HIS A 131 10.37 0.82 -4.52
CA HIS A 131 9.26 -0.07 -4.88
C HIS A 131 9.20 -1.28 -3.95
N VAL A 132 10.32 -2.00 -3.83
CA VAL A 132 10.38 -3.22 -3.02
C VAL A 132 10.17 -2.91 -1.54
N TYR A 133 10.80 -1.86 -1.00
CA TYR A 133 10.63 -1.43 0.38
C TYR A 133 9.16 -1.11 0.69
N HIS A 134 8.52 -0.33 -0.17
CA HIS A 134 7.13 0.07 0.01
C HIS A 134 6.17 -1.13 0.08
N HIS A 135 6.26 -2.05 -0.89
CA HIS A 135 5.37 -3.22 -0.91
C HIS A 135 5.59 -4.17 0.27
N LEU A 136 6.84 -4.30 0.76
CA LEU A 136 7.09 -5.05 1.99
C LEU A 136 6.43 -4.36 3.19
N MET A 137 6.69 -3.07 3.38
CA MET A 137 6.27 -2.37 4.59
C MET A 137 4.76 -2.14 4.66
N VAL A 138 4.08 -1.96 3.53
CA VAL A 138 2.61 -1.86 3.55
C VAL A 138 1.97 -3.19 3.94
N ILE A 139 2.48 -4.33 3.45
CA ILE A 139 1.96 -5.66 3.82
C ILE A 139 2.24 -5.96 5.30
N ILE A 140 3.47 -5.70 5.76
CA ILE A 140 3.84 -5.88 7.18
C ILE A 140 3.00 -4.96 8.07
N GLY A 141 2.89 -3.68 7.71
CA GLY A 141 2.14 -2.68 8.47
C GLY A 141 0.66 -3.03 8.58
N THR A 142 0.02 -3.41 7.47
CA THR A 142 -1.38 -3.85 7.46
C THR A 142 -1.58 -5.17 8.21
N TYR A 143 -0.61 -6.09 8.20
CA TYR A 143 -0.69 -7.30 9.02
C TYR A 143 -0.63 -6.95 10.52
N ILE A 144 0.27 -6.06 10.93
CA ILE A 144 0.35 -5.58 12.32
C ILE A 144 -0.98 -4.88 12.69
N GLU A 145 -1.52 -4.05 11.79
CA GLU A 145 -2.82 -3.41 11.98
C GLU A 145 -3.94 -4.45 12.20
N LEU A 146 -4.00 -5.48 11.37
CA LEU A 146 -4.97 -6.55 11.45
C LEU A 146 -4.96 -7.21 12.83
N VAL A 147 -3.78 -7.47 13.38
CA VAL A 147 -3.60 -8.19 14.65
C VAL A 147 -3.88 -7.30 15.86
N PHE A 148 -3.43 -6.04 15.82
CA PHE A 148 -3.41 -5.20 17.01
C PHE A 148 -4.52 -4.14 17.04
N SER A 149 -5.00 -3.68 15.88
CA SER A 149 -5.82 -2.47 15.80
C SER A 149 -6.72 -2.39 14.54
N PRO A 150 -7.58 -3.38 14.23
CA PRO A 150 -8.55 -3.25 13.14
C PRO A 150 -9.62 -2.23 13.53
N SER A 151 -9.48 -0.99 13.04
CA SER A 151 -10.31 0.13 13.49
C SER A 151 -10.58 1.18 12.41
N GLY A 152 -11.62 1.99 12.63
CA GLY A 152 -11.93 3.12 11.75
C GLY A 152 -10.79 4.13 11.61
N HIS A 153 -9.98 4.32 12.66
CA HIS A 153 -8.80 5.20 12.62
C HIS A 153 -7.78 4.74 11.57
N ASN A 154 -7.42 3.45 11.54
CA ASN A 154 -6.45 2.92 10.57
C ASN A 154 -7.06 2.67 9.18
N MET A 155 -8.39 2.46 9.13
CA MET A 155 -9.11 2.35 7.87
C MET A 155 -8.95 3.60 7.01
N LEU A 156 -8.96 4.80 7.58
CA LEU A 156 -8.88 6.05 6.81
C LEU A 156 -7.57 6.15 5.97
N PRO A 157 -6.36 6.01 6.54
CA PRO A 157 -5.13 5.91 5.74
C PRO A 157 -5.15 4.79 4.68
N GLY A 158 -5.76 3.64 5.00
CA GLY A 158 -5.94 2.53 4.05
C GLY A 158 -6.82 2.91 2.85
N LEU A 159 -7.94 3.58 3.08
CA LEU A 159 -8.83 4.07 2.02
C LEU A 159 -8.18 5.18 1.20
N MET A 160 -7.41 6.07 1.83
CA MET A 160 -6.61 7.06 1.10
C MET A 160 -5.58 6.38 0.19
N ASN A 161 -4.87 5.37 0.70
CA ASN A 161 -3.95 4.57 -0.12
C ASN A 161 -4.67 3.93 -1.31
N ALA A 162 -5.83 3.31 -1.08
CA ALA A 162 -6.61 2.69 -2.14
C ALA A 162 -7.07 3.72 -3.20
N LEU A 163 -7.51 4.91 -2.78
CA LEU A 163 -7.89 5.98 -3.70
C LEU A 163 -6.71 6.40 -4.59
N VAL A 164 -5.53 6.60 -3.99
CA VAL A 164 -4.33 6.96 -4.75
C VAL A 164 -3.87 5.81 -5.66
N HIS A 165 -4.00 4.56 -5.22
CA HIS A 165 -3.74 3.38 -6.06
C HIS A 165 -4.72 3.27 -7.23
N ALA A 166 -6.00 3.61 -7.06
CA ALA A 166 -6.95 3.66 -8.17
C ALA A 166 -6.51 4.70 -9.23
N ILE A 167 -6.05 5.87 -8.80
CA ILE A 167 -5.50 6.92 -9.69
C ILE A 167 -4.21 6.43 -10.37
N MET A 168 -3.29 5.83 -9.62
CA MET A 168 -2.02 5.32 -10.12
C MET A 168 -2.22 4.20 -11.15
N TYR A 169 -3.06 3.20 -10.85
CA TYR A 169 -3.34 2.10 -11.77
C TYR A 169 -4.13 2.55 -12.99
N SER A 170 -4.96 3.60 -12.88
CA SER A 170 -5.58 4.26 -14.04
C SER A 170 -4.52 4.85 -14.98
N TYR A 171 -3.53 5.54 -14.42
CA TYR A 171 -2.39 6.03 -15.19
C TYR A 171 -1.59 4.87 -15.83
N TYR A 172 -1.33 3.77 -15.11
CA TYR A 172 -0.63 2.60 -15.66
C TYR A 172 -1.41 1.85 -16.74
N PHE A 173 -2.74 1.74 -16.59
CA PHE A 173 -3.62 1.16 -17.60
C PHE A 173 -3.51 1.92 -18.92
N ILE A 174 -3.68 3.25 -18.87
CA ILE A 174 -3.61 4.09 -20.07
C ILE A 174 -2.20 4.08 -20.66
N SER A 175 -1.17 4.12 -19.81
CA SER A 175 0.24 4.01 -20.23
C SER A 175 0.53 2.70 -20.98
N ALA A 176 -0.13 1.61 -20.61
CA ALA A 176 0.03 0.31 -21.26
C ALA A 176 -0.85 0.17 -22.51
N TYR A 177 -2.03 0.81 -22.53
CA TYR A 177 -2.98 0.74 -23.64
C TYR A 177 -2.43 1.45 -24.88
N ASP A 178 -2.02 2.70 -24.71
CA ASP A 178 -1.49 3.55 -25.76
C ASP A 178 -0.21 4.28 -25.31
N PRO A 179 0.97 3.72 -25.64
CA PRO A 179 2.26 4.34 -25.34
C PRO A 179 2.50 5.69 -26.03
N GLU A 180 1.82 5.99 -27.14
CA GLU A 180 2.00 7.25 -27.86
C GLU A 180 1.46 8.44 -27.06
N LEU A 181 0.40 8.22 -26.27
CA LEU A 181 -0.13 9.22 -25.34
C LEU A 181 0.91 9.67 -24.32
N MET A 182 1.86 8.80 -23.94
CA MET A 182 2.92 9.14 -22.97
C MET A 182 3.90 10.20 -23.48
N LYS A 183 3.92 10.45 -24.80
CA LYS A 183 4.74 11.51 -25.40
C LYS A 183 4.12 12.90 -25.22
N LEU A 184 2.80 12.97 -25.02
CA LEU A 184 2.07 14.22 -24.83
C LEU A 184 2.47 14.90 -23.51
N GLU A 185 2.61 16.21 -23.54
CA GLU A 185 2.97 17.01 -22.36
C GLU A 185 1.95 16.87 -21.22
N MET A 186 0.67 16.71 -21.56
CA MET A 186 -0.39 16.46 -20.58
C MET A 186 -0.15 15.20 -19.76
N PHE A 187 0.28 14.10 -20.39
CA PHE A 187 0.56 12.84 -19.69
C PHE A 187 1.83 12.92 -18.83
N LYS A 188 2.85 13.66 -19.28
CA LYS A 188 4.04 13.94 -18.46
C LYS A 188 3.68 14.71 -17.19
N ARG A 189 2.79 15.71 -17.30
CA ARG A 189 2.24 16.45 -16.15
C ARG A 189 1.41 15.54 -15.24
N TRP A 190 0.56 14.69 -15.81
CA TRP A 190 -0.22 13.73 -15.02
C TRP A 190 0.69 12.79 -14.22
N LYS A 191 1.73 12.22 -14.84
CA LYS A 191 2.72 11.40 -14.14
C LYS A 191 3.33 12.11 -12.92
N LYS A 192 3.65 13.39 -13.08
CA LYS A 192 4.15 14.24 -11.97
C LYS A 192 3.08 14.43 -10.89
N MET A 193 1.84 14.71 -11.28
CA MET A 193 0.70 14.84 -10.35
C MET A 193 0.44 13.56 -9.55
N VAL A 194 0.52 12.37 -10.17
CA VAL A 194 0.39 11.09 -9.45
C VAL A 194 1.42 11.01 -8.31
N THR A 195 2.69 11.36 -8.61
CA THR A 195 3.75 11.37 -7.60
C THR A 195 3.49 12.40 -6.49
N GLN A 196 2.97 13.58 -6.85
CA GLN A 196 2.64 14.64 -5.88
C GLN A 196 1.50 14.24 -4.95
N ILE A 197 0.45 13.58 -5.48
CA ILE A 197 -0.67 13.07 -4.68
C ILE A 197 -0.20 11.96 -3.73
N GLN A 198 0.68 11.06 -4.19
CA GLN A 198 1.29 10.05 -3.31
C GLN A 198 2.09 10.69 -2.17
N LEU A 199 2.89 11.72 -2.45
CA LEU A 199 3.60 12.47 -1.41
C LEU A 199 2.64 13.14 -0.42
N LEU A 200 1.62 13.82 -0.92
CA LEU A 200 0.61 14.48 -0.10
C LEU A 200 -0.11 13.48 0.82
N GLN A 201 -0.43 12.28 0.30
CA GLN A 201 -1.03 11.21 1.09
C GLN A 201 -0.18 10.86 2.32
N PHE A 202 1.15 10.71 2.18
CA PHE A 202 2.02 10.38 3.31
C PHE A 202 2.09 11.50 4.35
N PHE A 203 2.05 12.77 3.94
CA PHE A 203 1.97 13.89 4.88
C PHE A 203 0.65 13.88 5.67
N ILE A 204 -0.47 13.62 5.00
CA ILE A 204 -1.78 13.54 5.65
C ILE A 204 -1.83 12.33 6.61
N ALA A 205 -1.36 11.17 6.18
CA ALA A 205 -1.28 9.97 7.02
C ALA A 205 -0.40 10.20 8.26
N MET A 206 0.75 10.84 8.08
CA MET A 206 1.64 11.17 9.20
C MET A 206 0.96 12.11 10.22
N ALA A 207 0.28 13.15 9.74
CA ALA A 207 -0.48 14.05 10.61
C ALA A 207 -1.61 13.32 11.37
N HIS A 208 -2.29 12.39 10.68
CA HIS A 208 -3.34 11.55 11.25
C HIS A 208 -2.82 10.66 12.38
N TYR A 209 -1.62 10.08 12.25
CA TYR A 209 -1.01 9.27 13.31
C TYR A 209 -0.39 10.10 14.45
N ILE A 210 -0.02 11.37 14.22
CA ILE A 210 0.44 12.30 15.26
C ILE A 210 -0.74 12.75 16.14
N TRP A 211 -1.93 12.95 15.56
CA TRP A 211 -3.12 13.43 16.25
C TRP A 211 -3.44 12.71 17.57
N PRO A 212 -3.56 11.36 17.63
CA PRO A 212 -3.85 10.65 18.88
C PRO A 212 -2.73 10.78 19.93
N LEU A 213 -1.47 10.98 19.51
CA LEU A 213 -0.33 11.13 20.42
C LEU A 213 -0.33 12.48 21.15
N VAL A 214 -0.80 13.54 20.48
CA VAL A 214 -0.78 14.90 21.03
C VAL A 214 -2.03 15.19 21.86
N LEU A 215 -3.20 14.73 21.41
CA LEU A 215 -4.48 15.09 22.04
C LEU A 215 -4.87 14.13 23.16
N GLY A 216 -4.25 12.95 23.29
CA GLY A 216 -4.37 12.07 24.46
C GLY A 216 -5.77 11.48 24.74
N HIS A 217 -6.78 11.78 23.92
CA HIS A 217 -8.16 11.35 24.12
C HIS A 217 -8.51 10.00 23.48
N CYS A 218 -7.52 9.29 22.91
CA CYS A 218 -7.72 8.09 22.13
C CYS A 218 -6.90 6.91 22.68
N ASN A 219 -7.52 5.73 22.78
CA ASN A 219 -6.88 4.46 23.17
C ASN A 219 -6.01 3.85 22.05
N MET A 220 -5.40 4.66 21.19
CA MET A 220 -4.52 4.19 20.13
C MET A 220 -3.16 3.81 20.73
N PRO A 221 -2.62 2.60 20.47
CA PRO A 221 -1.32 2.20 21.00
C PRO A 221 -0.20 3.13 20.49
N PRO A 222 0.51 3.87 21.36
CA PRO A 222 1.50 4.85 20.92
C PRO A 222 2.63 4.24 20.09
N VAL A 223 3.03 3.00 20.41
CA VAL A 223 4.06 2.25 19.68
C VAL A 223 3.67 2.03 18.22
N PHE A 224 2.40 1.72 17.96
CA PHE A 224 1.92 1.52 16.59
C PHE A 224 1.88 2.84 15.81
N SER A 225 1.37 3.93 16.43
CA SER A 225 1.40 5.26 15.80
C SER A 225 2.83 5.70 15.46
N LEU A 226 3.79 5.49 16.37
CA LEU A 226 5.20 5.79 16.13
C LEU A 226 5.79 4.95 14.99
N PHE A 227 5.42 3.66 14.91
CA PHE A 227 5.78 2.81 13.79
C PHE A 227 5.25 3.39 12.46
N CYS A 228 3.95 3.73 12.37
CA CYS A 228 3.36 4.31 11.17
C CYS A 228 4.03 5.63 10.77
N ILE A 229 4.25 6.54 11.74
CA ILE A 229 4.97 7.81 11.51
C ILE A 229 6.37 7.55 10.94
N SER A 230 7.10 6.57 11.50
CA SER A 230 8.43 6.23 11.00
C SER A 230 8.41 5.74 9.55
N GLN A 231 7.37 4.98 9.17
CA GLN A 231 7.18 4.53 7.80
C GLN A 231 6.81 5.68 6.87
N ASP A 232 5.92 6.58 7.28
CA ASP A 232 5.56 7.77 6.49
C ASP A 232 6.78 8.67 6.25
N ILE A 233 7.63 8.90 7.25
CA ILE A 233 8.89 9.65 7.11
C ILE A 233 9.80 8.99 6.06
N MET A 234 9.96 7.67 6.13
CA MET A 234 10.77 6.93 5.16
C MET A 234 10.19 7.06 3.74
N MET A 235 8.86 6.94 3.59
CA MET A 235 8.19 7.05 2.30
C MET A 235 8.30 8.47 1.72
N ILE A 236 8.12 9.51 2.54
CA ILE A 236 8.33 10.91 2.15
C ILE A 236 9.78 11.11 1.67
N TYR A 237 10.77 10.57 2.39
CA TYR A 237 12.17 10.66 1.99
C TYR A 237 12.43 9.99 0.63
N LEU A 238 11.98 8.74 0.46
CA LEU A 238 12.24 7.98 -0.76
C LEU A 238 11.51 8.57 -1.98
N PHE A 239 10.23 8.95 -1.83
CA PHE A 239 9.48 9.63 -2.89
C PHE A 239 10.00 11.04 -3.16
N GLY A 240 10.42 11.78 -2.13
CA GLY A 240 11.03 13.10 -2.27
C GLY A 240 12.33 13.02 -3.07
N ARG A 241 13.19 12.05 -2.77
CA ARG A 241 14.41 11.78 -3.54
C ARG A 241 14.10 11.39 -4.99
N PHE A 242 13.10 10.52 -5.21
CA PHE A 242 12.64 10.17 -6.55
C PHE A 242 12.15 11.40 -7.31
N TYR A 243 11.31 12.22 -6.67
CA TYR A 243 10.73 13.42 -7.26
C TYR A 243 11.81 14.43 -7.69
N MET A 244 12.76 14.72 -6.80
CA MET A 244 13.88 15.62 -7.09
C MET A 244 14.72 15.12 -8.26
N LYS A 245 15.04 13.82 -8.26
CA LYS A 245 15.83 13.21 -9.33
C LYS A 245 15.09 13.24 -10.68
N THR A 246 13.80 12.92 -10.69
CA THR A 246 13.03 12.71 -11.93
C THR A 246 12.48 14.00 -12.53
N TYR A 247 12.06 14.97 -11.71
CA TYR A 247 11.31 16.14 -12.16
C TYR A 247 11.95 17.49 -11.87
N VAL A 248 13.02 17.56 -11.07
CA VAL A 248 13.68 18.84 -10.77
C VAL A 248 15.06 18.87 -11.39
N ASN A 249 15.89 17.86 -11.12
CA ASN A 249 17.27 17.84 -11.61
C ASN A 249 17.35 17.57 -13.12
N ASN A 250 16.42 16.78 -13.67
CA ASN A 250 16.32 16.53 -15.11
C ASN A 250 15.74 17.73 -15.89
N ASP A 251 14.90 18.55 -15.26
CA ASP A 251 14.35 19.75 -15.89
C ASP A 251 15.37 20.89 -15.91
N LYS A 252 16.36 20.89 -15.00
CA LYS A 252 17.49 21.84 -15.01
C LYS A 252 18.60 21.52 -16.02
N THR A 253 18.57 20.32 -16.60
CA THR A 253 19.57 19.83 -17.57
C THR A 253 19.04 19.78 -19.01
N LYS A 254 17.81 20.24 -19.23
CA LYS A 254 17.22 20.52 -20.55
C LYS A 254 17.12 22.02 -20.77
#